data_AF-A0A318JTE5-F1
#
_entry.id   AF-A0A318JTE5-F1
#
_cell.length_a   1.000
_cell.length_b   1.000
_cell.length_c   1.000
_cell.angle_alpha   90.00
_cell.angle_beta   90.00
_cell.angle_gamma   90.00
#
_symmetry.space_group_name_H-M   'P 1'
#
loop_
_entity.id
_entity.type
_entity.pdbx_description
1 polymer ?
#
loop_
_entity_poly.entity_id
_entity_poly.type
_entity_poly.pdbx_seq_one_letter_code
_entity_poly.pdbx_strand_id
1 'polypeptide(L)' 'MLAARAEKTPLYPLSIARNWGMGSRYPVVDGCRVLDPSGMMAVLTLDLDAGHAVSNPASHSAGSLPC' A
#
# COMPACT_ATOMS: atom_id res chain seq x y z
N MET A 1 11.78 6.74 -4.00
CA MET A 1 12.16 7.45 -2.74
C MET A 1 13.24 8.51 -2.95
N LEU A 2 14.37 8.23 -3.63
CA LEU A 2 15.40 9.25 -3.88
C LEU A 2 14.88 10.47 -4.66
N ALA A 3 14.06 10.27 -5.70
CA ALA A 3 13.43 11.36 -6.43
C ALA A 3 12.55 12.25 -5.54
N ALA A 4 11.65 11.64 -4.74
CA ALA A 4 10.80 12.38 -3.80
C ALA A 4 11.59 13.17 -2.76
N ARG A 5 12.73 12.63 -2.28
CA ARG A 5 13.64 13.34 -1.37
C ARG A 5 14.29 14.54 -2.05
N ALA A 6 14.79 14.38 -3.29
CA ALA A 6 15.38 15.48 -4.05
C ALA A 6 14.38 16.60 -4.33
N GLU A 7 13.14 16.24 -4.65
CA GLU A 7 12.03 17.15 -4.93
C GLU A 7 11.32 17.66 -3.66
N LYS A 8 11.75 17.23 -2.46
CA LYS A 8 11.11 17.51 -1.16
C LYS A 8 9.58 17.28 -1.18
N THR A 9 9.13 16.30 -1.95
CA THR A 9 7.71 15.99 -2.12
C THR A 9 7.28 14.96 -1.07
N PRO A 10 6.27 15.23 -0.23
CA PRO A 10 5.79 14.25 0.72
C PRO A 10 5.14 13.07 -0.02
N LEU A 11 5.25 11.88 0.57
CA LEU A 11 4.67 10.66 0.02
C LEU A 11 3.53 10.15 0.91
N TYR A 12 2.43 9.75 0.29
CA TYR A 12 1.29 9.11 0.94
C TYR A 12 1.25 7.64 0.53
N PRO A 13 1.79 6.73 1.37
CA PRO A 13 1.82 5.31 1.05
C PRO A 13 0.43 4.70 1.14
N LEU A 14 0.08 3.90 0.13
CA LEU A 14 -1.09 3.05 0.14
C LEU A 14 -0.70 1.60 0.45
N SER A 15 -1.72 0.81 0.76
CA SER A 15 -1.72 -0.64 0.61
C SER A 15 -2.77 -0.97 -0.48
N ILE A 16 -3.98 -1.41 -0.12
CA ILE A 16 -5.09 -1.64 -1.07
C ILE A 16 -6.03 -0.46 -1.25
N ALA A 17 -5.83 0.60 -0.48
CA ALA A 17 -6.54 1.86 -0.65
C ALA A 17 -8.09 1.73 -0.52
N ARG A 18 -8.54 0.79 0.33
CA ARG A 18 -9.94 0.52 0.67
C ARG A 18 -10.34 1.10 2.04
N ASN A 19 -9.73 2.23 2.42
CA ASN A 19 -9.99 2.89 3.70
C ASN A 19 -11.29 3.72 3.67
N TRP A 20 -12.40 3.07 3.30
CA TRP A 20 -13.69 3.72 3.07
C TRP A 20 -14.27 4.29 4.37
N GLY A 21 -14.89 5.47 4.27
CA GLY A 21 -15.33 6.25 5.43
C GLY A 21 -14.19 6.97 6.18
N MET A 22 -12.93 6.73 5.79
CA MET A 22 -11.73 7.23 6.46
C MET A 22 -10.75 7.89 5.47
N GLY A 23 -11.25 8.35 4.32
CA GLY A 23 -10.46 9.06 3.32
C GLY A 23 -9.95 8.22 2.14
N SER A 24 -10.29 6.92 2.07
CA SER A 24 -10.04 6.06 0.90
C SER A 24 -8.59 6.08 0.39
N ARG A 25 -8.30 6.85 -0.68
CA ARG A 25 -6.97 7.00 -1.29
C ARG A 25 -6.38 8.41 -1.13
N TYR A 26 -7.10 9.31 -0.47
CA TYR A 26 -6.77 10.73 -0.43
C TYR A 26 -5.71 11.02 0.64
N PRO A 27 -4.59 11.67 0.28
CA PRO A 27 -3.61 12.11 1.24
C PRO A 27 -4.21 13.06 2.28
N VAL A 28 -3.66 13.00 3.50
CA VAL A 28 -4.08 13.88 4.62
C VAL A 28 -3.57 15.32 4.44
N VAL A 29 -2.55 15.52 3.60
CA VAL A 29 -1.95 16.84 3.33
C VAL A 29 -1.89 17.10 1.83
N ASP A 30 -2.09 18.36 1.44
CA ASP A 30 -1.99 18.79 0.05
C ASP A 30 -0.56 18.70 -0.49
N GLY A 31 -0.43 18.60 -1.81
CA GLY A 31 0.87 18.50 -2.49
C GLY A 31 1.60 17.17 -2.28
N CYS A 32 0.94 16.19 -1.66
CA CYS A 32 1.50 14.85 -1.43
C CYS A 32 1.33 13.95 -2.65
N ARG A 33 2.38 13.20 -2.99
CA ARG A 33 2.30 12.18 -4.05
C ARG A 33 1.91 10.83 -3.46
N VAL A 34 0.92 10.18 -4.05
CA VAL A 34 0.53 8.82 -3.70
C VAL A 34 1.64 7.85 -4.09
N LEU A 35 2.05 7.00 -3.15
CA LEU A 35 2.94 5.87 -3.39
C LEU A 35 2.08 4.60 -3.45
N ASP A 36 1.89 4.09 -4.67
CA ASP A 36 1.12 2.88 -4.94
C ASP A 36 2.04 1.65 -5.02
N PRO A 37 1.96 0.70 -4.08
CA PRO A 37 2.74 -0.53 -4.12
C PRO A 37 2.04 -1.66 -4.90
N SER A 38 1.01 -1.40 -5.70
CA SER A 38 0.25 -2.42 -6.45
C SER A 38 1.12 -3.36 -7.30
N GLY A 39 2.30 -2.91 -7.75
CA GLY A 39 3.29 -3.76 -8.44
C GLY A 39 4.13 -4.67 -7.53
N MET A 40 4.01 -4.56 -6.21
CA MET A 40 4.79 -5.30 -5.20
C MET A 40 3.88 -6.28 -4.45
N MET A 41 3.49 -7.37 -5.12
CA MET A 41 2.59 -8.40 -4.58
C MET A 41 3.35 -9.71 -4.36
N ALA A 42 3.64 -10.06 -3.10
CA ALA A 42 4.26 -11.33 -2.73
C ALA A 42 3.95 -11.71 -1.29
N VAL A 43 3.61 -12.98 -1.07
CA VAL A 43 3.68 -13.62 0.25
C VAL A 43 5.12 -14.11 0.41
N LEU A 44 5.84 -13.54 1.39
CA LEU A 44 7.25 -13.82 1.64
C LEU A 44 7.42 -15.08 2.51
N THR A 45 6.54 -15.27 3.49
CA THR A 45 6.54 -16.42 4.39
C THR A 45 5.11 -16.80 4.74
N LEU A 46 4.84 -18.11 4.81
CA LEU A 46 3.65 -18.68 5.43
C LEU A 46 4.10 -19.86 6.29
N ASP A 47 3.99 -19.69 7.61
CA ASP A 47 4.33 -20.71 8.59
C ASP A 47 3.05 -21.10 9.33
N LEU A 48 2.57 -22.32 9.05
CA LEU A 48 1.34 -22.83 9.62
C LEU A 48 1.54 -23.41 11.02
N ASP A 49 2.75 -23.86 11.35
CA ASP A 49 3.08 -24.41 12.66
C ASP A 49 3.19 -23.28 13.69
N ALA A 50 3.81 -22.15 13.31
CA ALA A 50 3.88 -20.94 14.11
C ALA A 50 2.65 -20.01 13.96
N GLY A 51 1.77 -20.28 12.98
CA GLY A 51 0.52 -19.54 12.79
C GLY A 51 0.68 -18.10 12.28
N HIS A 52 1.69 -17.81 11.45
CA HIS A 52 1.94 -16.46 10.94
C HIS A 52 2.27 -16.42 9.45
N ALA A 53 2.13 -15.22 8.86
CA ALA A 53 2.53 -14.94 7.50
C ALA A 53 3.23 -13.57 7.40
N VAL A 54 4.11 -13.44 6.41
CA VAL A 54 4.78 -12.19 6.05
C VAL A 54 4.46 -11.91 4.60
N SER A 55 3.99 -10.70 4.28
CA SER A 55 3.62 -10.34 2.93
C SER A 55 3.89 -8.87 2.62
N ASN A 56 4.01 -8.54 1.34
CA ASN A 56 4.12 -7.16 0.89
C ASN A 56 2.77 -6.43 1.03
N PRO A 57 2.77 -5.08 1.15
CA PRO A 57 1.56 -4.32 1.44
C PRO A 57 0.41 -4.50 0.44
N ALA A 58 0.71 -4.75 -0.84
CA ALA A 58 -0.31 -4.98 -1.88
C ALA A 58 -0.78 -6.44 -1.96
N SER A 59 -0.25 -7.34 -1.14
CA SER A 59 -0.57 -8.77 -1.18
C SER A 59 -1.89 -9.05 -0.47
N HIS A 60 -2.98 -9.13 -1.23
CA HIS A 60 -4.32 -9.46 -0.75
C HIS A 60 -4.95 -10.47 -1.69
N SER A 61 -5.98 -11.19 -1.21
CA SER A 61 -6.72 -12.12 -2.05
C SER A 61 -7.36 -11.37 -3.23
N ALA A 62 -7.20 -11.91 -4.45
CA ALA A 62 -7.72 -11.34 -5.68
C ALA A 62 -9.25 -11.49 -5.75
N GLY A 63 -9.97 -10.71 -4.95
CA GLY A 63 -11.39 -10.44 -5.10
C GLY A 63 -11.55 -9.18 -5.95
N SER A 64 -11.64 -9.36 -7.27
CA SER A 64 -11.93 -8.28 -8.22
C SER A 64 -13.25 -7.59 -7.87
N LEU A 65 -13.18 -6.32 -7.46
CA LEU A 65 -14.12 -5.31 -7.89
C LEU A 65 -13.33 -4.03 -8.17
N PRO A 66 -13.35 -3.50 -9.41
CA PRO A 66 -12.97 -2.11 -9.61
C PRO A 66 -14.01 -1.24 -8.91
N CYS A 67 -13.53 -0.39 -8.00
CA CYS A 67 -14.18 0.87 -7.67
C CYS A 67 -13.35 1.99 -8.32
#